data_AF-A0A2T0K942-F1
#
_entry.id   AF-A0A2T0K942-F1
#
_cell.length_a   1.000
_cell.length_b   1.000
_cell.length_c   1.000
_cell.angle_alpha   90.00
_cell.angle_beta   90.00
_cell.angle_gamma   90.00
#
_symmetry.space_group_name_H-M   'P 1'
#
loop_
_entity.id
_entity.type
_entity.pdbx_description
1 polymer ?
#
loop_
_entity_poly.entity_id
_entity_poly.type
_entity_poly.pdbx_seq_one_letter_code
_entity_poly.pdbx_strand_id
1 'polypeptide(L)'
;MLGIGGAGALYWFQPWKLFTDTVVTEALTVVPSSEPEPEPVVSSSAAPPKATAVVIAEGKFVTHEHDTSGTARMVRNPDGSHQLELVGLDTSDGPDLRVWLSDQKVREGVAGWRVFDDGEYAELGKLKGNHGDQVYRLGADVDPATFRSVSIWCKRFAVSFGAATLDIAKA
;
A
#
# COMPACT_ATOMS: atom_id res chain seq x y z
N MET A 1 -21.09 -33.85 22.73
CA MET A 1 -19.78 -33.32 22.30
C MET A 1 -19.89 -32.64 20.93
N LEU A 2 -20.68 -31.56 20.81
CA LEU A 2 -20.86 -30.81 19.55
C LEU A 2 -20.54 -29.32 19.69
N GLY A 3 -19.89 -28.90 20.78
CA GLY A 3 -19.60 -27.48 21.05
C GLY A 3 -18.20 -27.04 20.61
N ILE A 4 -17.21 -27.95 20.59
CA ILE A 4 -15.81 -27.58 20.35
C ILE A 4 -15.50 -27.52 18.84
N GLY A 5 -16.09 -28.42 18.04
CA GLY A 5 -15.88 -28.45 16.58
C GLY A 5 -16.47 -27.23 15.86
N GLY A 6 -17.65 -26.75 16.28
CA GLY A 6 -18.32 -25.61 15.66
C GLY A 6 -17.60 -24.27 15.92
N ALA A 7 -17.12 -24.05 17.15
CA ALA A 7 -16.35 -22.85 17.48
C ALA A 7 -15.00 -22.82 16.73
N GLY A 8 -14.32 -23.98 16.61
CA GLY A 8 -13.10 -24.10 15.81
C GLY A 8 -13.33 -23.83 14.32
N ALA A 9 -14.42 -24.34 13.75
CA ALA A 9 -14.78 -24.11 12.35
C ALA A 9 -15.09 -22.63 12.08
N LEU A 10 -15.90 -21.97 12.93
CA LEU A 10 -16.20 -20.54 12.78
C LEU A 10 -14.94 -19.67 12.91
N TYR A 11 -14.06 -19.99 13.86
CA TYR A 11 -12.78 -19.29 14.02
C TYR A 11 -11.86 -19.43 12.81
N TRP A 12 -11.83 -20.60 12.17
CA TRP A 12 -11.01 -20.86 10.99
C TRP A 12 -11.57 -20.22 9.71
N PHE A 13 -12.89 -20.31 9.51
CA PHE A 13 -13.55 -19.78 8.31
C PHE A 13 -13.72 -18.25 8.37
N GLN A 14 -13.89 -17.69 9.57
CA GLN A 14 -14.09 -16.25 9.80
C GLN A 14 -15.23 -15.62 8.97
N PRO A 15 -16.45 -16.20 8.96
CA PRO A 15 -17.53 -15.73 8.09
C PRO A 15 -17.98 -14.28 8.36
N TRP A 16 -17.73 -13.75 9.56
CA TRP A 16 -18.03 -12.36 9.89
C TRP A 16 -17.19 -11.35 9.11
N LYS A 17 -16.02 -11.74 8.60
CA LYS A 17 -15.18 -10.86 7.77
C LYS A 17 -15.86 -10.41 6.48
N LEU A 18 -16.91 -11.11 6.06
CA LEU A 18 -17.77 -10.67 4.95
C LEU A 18 -18.59 -9.42 5.27
N PHE A 19 -18.69 -9.03 6.54
CA PHE A 19 -19.54 -7.94 7.01
C PHE A 19 -18.83 -6.98 7.97
N THR A 20 -17.52 -7.13 8.19
CA THR A 20 -16.76 -6.26 9.09
C THR A 20 -15.77 -5.41 8.31
N ASP A 21 -15.89 -4.11 8.47
CA ASP A 21 -14.96 -3.13 7.93
C ASP A 21 -14.07 -2.55 9.03
N THR A 22 -12.80 -2.35 8.70
CA THR A 22 -11.83 -1.64 9.52
C THR A 22 -11.31 -0.44 8.73
N VAL A 23 -11.63 0.75 9.19
CA VAL A 23 -11.18 2.01 8.61
C VAL A 23 -9.94 2.50 9.36
N VAL A 24 -8.90 2.86 8.62
CA VAL A 24 -7.68 3.47 9.15
C VAL A 24 -7.52 4.88 8.58
N THR A 25 -7.05 5.80 9.42
CA THR A 25 -6.81 7.19 9.02
C THR A 25 -5.47 7.62 9.60
N GLU A 26 -4.40 7.06 9.06
CA GLU A 26 -3.05 7.47 9.41
C GLU A 26 -2.68 8.78 8.71
N ALA A 27 -1.90 9.62 9.39
CA ALA A 27 -1.42 10.85 8.80
C ALA A 27 -0.42 10.54 7.68
N LEU A 28 -0.81 10.89 6.45
CA LEU A 28 0.04 10.79 5.28
C LEU A 28 1.14 11.86 5.29
N THR A 29 2.26 11.57 4.64
CA THR A 29 3.35 12.52 4.54
C THR A 29 2.94 13.71 3.69
N VAL A 30 3.17 14.92 4.22
CA VAL A 30 2.99 16.17 3.48
C VAL A 30 4.15 16.32 2.51
N VAL A 31 3.84 16.21 1.22
CA VAL A 31 4.79 16.45 0.13
C VAL A 31 4.44 17.81 -0.47
N PRO A 32 5.38 18.78 -0.52
CA PRO A 32 5.10 20.08 -1.10
C PRO A 32 4.74 19.92 -2.58
N SER A 33 3.55 20.38 -2.96
CA SER A 33 3.12 20.39 -4.36
C SER A 33 3.77 21.58 -5.06
N SER A 34 4.49 21.32 -6.15
CA SER A 34 5.09 22.33 -7.02
C SER A 34 4.03 23.01 -7.90
N GLU A 35 2.92 23.50 -7.34
CA GLU A 35 1.95 24.30 -8.10
C GLU A 35 2.37 25.77 -8.05
N PRO A 36 2.53 26.47 -9.19
CA PRO A 36 2.97 27.86 -9.20
C PRO A 36 1.84 28.78 -8.74
N GLU A 37 1.76 29.04 -7.44
CA GLU A 37 0.97 30.14 -6.89
C GLU A 37 1.82 31.42 -6.91
N PRO A 38 1.31 32.58 -7.39
CA PRO A 38 2.10 33.78 -7.53
C PRO A 38 2.44 34.37 -6.14
N GLU A 39 3.71 34.35 -5.76
CA GLU A 39 4.19 34.90 -4.50
C GLU A 39 4.08 36.45 -4.46
N PRO A 40 3.71 37.06 -3.32
CA PRO A 40 4.16 38.40 -3.01
C PRO A 40 5.63 38.35 -2.57
N VAL A 41 6.45 39.17 -3.22
CA VAL A 41 7.88 39.34 -2.94
C VAL A 41 8.15 39.75 -1.48
N VAL A 42 8.80 38.88 -0.71
CA VAL A 42 9.54 39.29 0.50
C VAL A 42 10.88 38.56 0.57
N SER A 43 11.95 39.31 0.31
CA SER A 43 13.33 38.90 0.57
C SER A 43 13.52 38.57 2.06
N SER A 44 13.96 37.35 2.35
CA SER A 44 14.69 37.07 3.59
C SER A 44 15.70 35.94 3.43
N SER A 45 16.84 36.16 4.09
CA SER A 45 18.06 35.37 4.21
C SER A 45 17.89 33.85 4.02
N ALA A 46 18.58 33.30 3.03
CA ALA A 46 18.54 31.87 2.69
C ALA A 46 19.30 31.03 3.73
N ALA A 47 18.55 30.40 4.63
CA ALA A 47 18.99 29.16 5.29
C ALA A 47 19.13 28.06 4.22
N PRO A 48 20.06 27.10 4.37
CA PRO A 48 20.18 25.99 3.42
C PRO A 48 18.82 25.25 3.31
N PRO A 49 18.42 24.82 2.10
CA PRO A 49 17.14 24.14 1.92
C PRO A 49 17.15 22.87 2.78
N LYS A 50 16.24 22.81 3.76
CA LYS A 50 15.98 21.55 4.47
C LYS A 50 15.42 20.57 3.45
N ALA A 51 15.96 19.35 3.43
CA ALA A 51 15.39 18.28 2.63
C ALA A 51 13.90 18.12 2.97
N THR A 52 13.06 18.05 1.96
CA THR A 52 11.62 17.81 2.09
C THR A 52 11.31 16.37 1.69
N ALA A 53 10.17 15.85 2.16
CA ALA A 53 9.66 14.58 1.69
C ALA A 53 9.28 14.67 0.21
N VAL A 54 9.47 13.59 -0.54
CA VAL A 54 9.17 13.52 -1.98
C VAL A 54 8.51 12.18 -2.30
N VAL A 55 7.45 12.18 -3.12
CA VAL A 55 6.92 10.97 -3.73
C VAL A 55 7.89 10.52 -4.83
N ILE A 56 8.42 9.31 -4.75
CA ILE A 56 9.39 8.79 -5.72
C ILE A 56 8.77 7.82 -6.73
N ALA A 57 7.66 7.18 -6.38
CA ALA A 57 6.87 6.35 -7.28
C ALA A 57 5.42 6.26 -6.80
N GLU A 58 4.47 6.11 -7.70
CA GLU A 58 3.05 5.95 -7.36
C GLU A 58 2.25 5.25 -8.46
N GLY A 59 1.07 4.77 -8.09
CA GLY A 59 0.08 4.26 -9.04
C GLY A 59 -1.25 3.96 -8.38
N LYS A 60 -2.29 3.83 -9.20
CA LYS A 60 -3.64 3.51 -8.75
C LYS A 60 -3.83 2.00 -8.65
N PHE A 61 -4.63 1.57 -7.67
CA PHE A 61 -5.03 0.18 -7.58
C PHE A 61 -5.95 -0.20 -8.75
N VAL A 62 -5.68 -1.37 -9.32
CA VAL A 62 -6.62 -2.10 -10.18
C VAL A 62 -7.23 -3.25 -9.39
N THR A 63 -8.49 -3.55 -9.70
CA THR A 63 -9.22 -4.70 -9.17
C THR A 63 -8.59 -6.00 -9.65
N HIS A 64 -8.34 -6.92 -8.71
CA HIS A 64 -8.03 -8.32 -9.00
C HIS A 64 -9.15 -9.22 -8.48
N GLU A 65 -8.89 -10.08 -7.50
CA GLU A 65 -9.90 -11.03 -7.01
C GLU A 65 -11.07 -10.34 -6.30
N HIS A 66 -10.84 -9.14 -5.77
CA HIS A 66 -11.83 -8.34 -5.08
C HIS A 66 -11.77 -6.90 -5.56
N ASP A 67 -12.94 -6.25 -5.66
CA ASP A 67 -13.01 -4.82 -5.98
C ASP A 67 -12.09 -4.05 -5.06
N THR A 68 -11.16 -3.31 -5.65
CA THR A 68 -10.10 -2.60 -4.92
C THR A 68 -9.80 -1.28 -5.60
N SER A 69 -9.80 -0.19 -4.82
CA SER A 69 -9.46 1.14 -5.30
C SER A 69 -8.55 1.88 -4.31
N GLY A 70 -8.11 3.08 -4.69
CA GLY A 70 -7.15 3.89 -3.95
C GLY A 70 -5.84 4.08 -4.72
N THR A 71 -4.85 4.67 -4.06
CA THR A 71 -3.51 4.93 -4.62
C THR A 71 -2.44 4.36 -3.71
N ALA A 72 -1.42 3.74 -4.28
CA ALA A 72 -0.19 3.40 -3.58
C ALA A 72 0.89 4.41 -3.98
N ARG A 73 1.60 4.99 -3.01
CA ARG A 73 2.73 5.88 -3.27
C ARG A 73 3.91 5.56 -2.38
N MET A 74 5.10 5.50 -2.98
CA MET A 74 6.37 5.37 -2.30
C MET A 74 6.92 6.76 -2.00
N VAL A 75 7.19 7.05 -0.73
CA VAL A 75 7.69 8.34 -0.25
C VAL A 75 9.11 8.17 0.28
N ARG A 76 9.99 9.10 -0.09
CA ARG A 76 11.28 9.31 0.57
C ARG A 76 11.18 10.49 1.52
N ASN A 77 11.49 10.25 2.78
CA ASN A 77 11.48 11.26 3.85
C ASN A 77 12.74 12.14 3.83
N PRO A 78 12.74 13.29 4.53
CA PRO A 78 13.91 14.17 4.67
C PRO A 78 15.16 13.48 5.24
N ASP A 79 14.96 12.47 6.09
CA ASP A 79 16.03 11.70 6.71
C ASP A 79 16.56 10.56 5.81
N GLY A 80 16.02 10.43 4.59
CA GLY A 80 16.37 9.39 3.63
C GLY A 80 15.63 8.06 3.83
N SER A 81 14.81 7.93 4.89
CA SER A 81 13.97 6.74 5.07
C SER A 81 12.87 6.68 4.03
N HIS A 82 12.39 5.46 3.75
CA HIS A 82 11.32 5.23 2.80
C HIS A 82 10.09 4.65 3.48
N GLN A 83 8.92 5.00 2.96
CA GLN A 83 7.65 4.41 3.37
C GLN A 83 6.72 4.26 2.18
N LEU A 84 5.94 3.20 2.19
CA LEU A 84 4.80 3.04 1.31
C LEU A 84 3.56 3.62 2.01
N GLU A 85 2.80 4.43 1.28
CA GLU A 85 1.52 4.96 1.72
C GLU A 85 0.41 4.43 0.81
N LEU A 86 -0.62 3.87 1.44
CA LEU A 86 -1.89 3.54 0.81
C LEU A 86 -2.83 4.71 1.09
N VAL A 87 -3.30 5.37 0.04
CA VAL A 87 -4.14 6.57 0.11
C VAL A 87 -5.54 6.21 -0.35
N GLY A 88 -6.51 6.39 0.56
CA GLY A 88 -7.92 6.09 0.32
C GLY A 88 -8.14 4.66 -0.16
N LEU A 89 -7.50 3.67 0.46
CA LEU A 89 -7.72 2.27 0.13
C LEU A 89 -9.20 1.94 0.35
N ASP A 90 -9.79 1.19 -0.57
CA ASP A 90 -11.11 0.60 -0.42
C ASP A 90 -11.06 -0.79 -1.04
N THR A 91 -11.23 -1.83 -0.21
CA THR A 91 -11.25 -3.23 -0.62
C THR A 91 -12.08 -4.06 0.38
N SER A 92 -12.42 -5.29 0.03
CA SER A 92 -13.06 -6.20 0.98
C SER A 92 -12.08 -6.73 2.03
N ASP A 93 -12.55 -7.01 3.25
CA ASP A 93 -11.73 -7.71 4.24
C ASP A 93 -11.46 -9.17 3.83
N GLY A 94 -10.29 -9.66 4.19
CA GLY A 94 -9.80 -10.99 3.85
C GLY A 94 -9.22 -11.70 5.06
N PRO A 95 -9.15 -13.04 5.02
CA PRO A 95 -8.71 -13.83 6.17
C PRO A 95 -7.27 -13.52 6.59
N ASP A 96 -6.40 -13.20 5.63
CA ASP A 96 -4.97 -12.98 5.88
C ASP A 96 -4.34 -11.98 4.89
N LEU A 97 -4.87 -10.75 4.83
CA LEU A 97 -4.37 -9.70 3.93
C LEU A 97 -3.01 -9.14 4.40
N ARG A 98 -2.14 -8.90 3.42
CA ARG A 98 -0.79 -8.37 3.56
C ARG A 98 -0.57 -7.25 2.56
N VAL A 99 0.37 -6.36 2.87
CA VAL A 99 0.88 -5.37 1.92
C VAL A 99 2.24 -5.85 1.45
N TRP A 100 2.32 -6.20 0.17
CA TRP A 100 3.54 -6.70 -0.46
C TRP A 100 4.06 -5.71 -1.49
N LEU A 101 5.37 -5.47 -1.49
CA LEU A 101 6.09 -4.95 -2.66
C LEU A 101 6.52 -6.12 -3.53
N SER A 102 6.50 -5.96 -4.85
CA SER A 102 6.90 -7.03 -5.77
C SER A 102 7.62 -6.49 -7.01
N ASP A 103 8.59 -7.26 -7.49
CA ASP A 103 9.27 -7.04 -8.76
C ASP A 103 8.38 -7.44 -9.95
N GLN A 104 7.17 -7.91 -9.74
CA GLN A 104 6.27 -8.35 -10.81
C GLN A 104 5.46 -7.18 -11.37
N LYS A 105 5.04 -7.28 -12.64
CA LYS A 105 4.20 -6.27 -13.27
C LYS A 105 2.74 -6.52 -12.88
N VAL A 106 1.99 -5.43 -12.67
CA VAL A 106 0.53 -5.51 -12.59
C VAL A 106 -0.02 -5.96 -13.94
N ARG A 107 -0.93 -6.93 -13.91
CA ARG A 107 -1.62 -7.47 -15.09
C ARG A 107 -3.11 -7.52 -14.77
N GLU A 108 -3.94 -6.90 -15.58
CA GLU A 108 -5.39 -6.98 -15.37
C GLU A 108 -5.93 -8.39 -15.66
N GLY A 109 -7.06 -8.70 -15.05
CA GLY A 109 -7.74 -9.98 -15.16
C GLY A 109 -7.09 -11.11 -14.36
N VAL A 110 -7.69 -12.30 -14.43
CA VAL A 110 -7.34 -13.47 -13.58
C VAL A 110 -5.87 -13.89 -13.69
N ALA A 111 -5.24 -13.62 -14.84
CA ALA A 111 -3.84 -13.93 -15.08
C ALA A 111 -2.86 -13.12 -14.21
N GLY A 112 -3.28 -11.99 -13.63
CA GLY A 112 -2.48 -11.18 -12.72
C GLY A 112 -2.68 -11.50 -11.23
N TRP A 113 -3.64 -12.35 -10.88
CA TRP A 113 -4.01 -12.53 -9.47
C TRP A 113 -2.94 -13.23 -8.65
N ARG A 114 -2.09 -14.05 -9.28
CA ARG A 114 -1.17 -14.98 -8.60
C ARG A 114 0.29 -14.78 -8.98
N VAL A 115 0.65 -13.62 -9.54
CA VAL A 115 2.01 -13.43 -10.08
C VAL A 115 2.97 -12.87 -9.03
N PHE A 116 2.49 -12.24 -7.96
CA PHE A 116 3.33 -11.39 -7.09
C PHE A 116 4.32 -12.16 -6.20
N ASP A 117 4.23 -13.49 -6.14
CA ASP A 117 5.18 -14.43 -5.53
C ASP A 117 6.12 -15.13 -6.53
N ASP A 118 6.04 -14.82 -7.84
CA ASP A 118 6.86 -15.46 -8.89
C ASP A 118 8.31 -14.90 -8.98
N GLY A 119 8.68 -13.96 -8.11
CA GLY A 119 9.97 -13.28 -8.14
C GLY A 119 10.36 -12.70 -6.79
N GLU A 120 11.08 -11.58 -6.80
CA GLU A 120 11.44 -10.88 -5.56
C GLU A 120 10.23 -10.10 -4.99
N TYR A 121 9.93 -10.33 -3.72
CA TYR A 121 8.88 -9.62 -3.00
C TYR A 121 9.29 -9.33 -1.56
N ALA A 122 8.72 -8.26 -0.99
CA ALA A 122 8.89 -7.88 0.40
C ALA A 122 7.51 -7.72 1.07
N GLU A 123 7.27 -8.44 2.17
CA GLU A 123 6.07 -8.26 3.01
C GLU A 123 6.30 -7.10 3.97
N LEU A 124 5.61 -5.98 3.77
CA LEU A 124 5.70 -4.82 4.65
C LEU A 124 4.88 -4.99 5.94
N GLY A 125 3.90 -5.90 5.92
CA GLY A 125 3.13 -6.29 7.09
C GLY A 125 1.70 -6.72 6.77
N LYS A 126 0.92 -6.92 7.84
CA LYS A 126 -0.53 -7.12 7.76
C LYS A 126 -1.22 -5.87 7.29
N LEU A 127 -2.27 -6.03 6.47
CA LEU A 127 -3.16 -4.92 6.18
C LEU A 127 -3.81 -4.44 7.48
N LYS A 128 -3.68 -3.15 7.82
CA LYS A 128 -4.17 -2.61 9.09
C LYS A 128 -5.69 -2.41 9.07
N GLY A 129 -6.24 -2.05 7.91
CA GLY A 129 -7.66 -2.00 7.63
C GLY A 129 -7.95 -2.08 6.14
N ASN A 130 -9.16 -2.52 5.78
CA ASN A 130 -9.59 -2.63 4.39
C ASN A 130 -10.06 -1.29 3.79
N HIS A 131 -10.15 -0.25 4.63
CA HIS A 131 -10.52 1.11 4.23
C HIS A 131 -9.53 2.17 4.74
N GLY A 132 -9.34 3.23 3.95
CA GLY A 132 -8.71 4.48 4.35
C GLY A 132 -7.18 4.56 4.16
N ASP A 133 -6.56 5.48 4.88
CA ASP A 133 -5.16 5.89 4.72
C ASP A 133 -4.23 5.12 5.66
N GLN A 134 -3.15 4.55 5.12
CA GLN A 134 -2.24 3.67 5.85
C GLN A 134 -0.79 3.84 5.41
N VAL A 135 0.14 3.81 6.37
CA VAL A 135 1.57 4.02 6.19
C VAL A 135 2.38 2.80 6.62
N TYR A 136 3.24 2.30 5.74
CA TYR A 136 4.13 1.17 5.97
C TYR A 136 5.58 1.62 5.79
N ARG A 137 6.35 1.61 6.88
CA ARG A 137 7.78 1.92 6.81
C ARG A 137 8.53 0.77 6.14
N LEU A 138 9.50 1.11 5.28
CA LEU A 138 10.39 0.10 4.71
C LEU A 138 11.50 -0.22 5.71
N GLY A 139 11.85 -1.51 5.79
CA GLY A 139 13.05 -1.95 6.49
C GLY A 139 14.31 -1.42 5.81
N ALA A 140 15.41 -1.32 6.56
CA ALA A 140 16.68 -0.84 6.01
C ALA A 140 17.28 -1.77 4.92
N ASP A 141 16.81 -3.01 4.88
CA ASP A 141 17.13 -4.06 3.92
C ASP A 141 16.24 -4.06 2.66
N VAL A 142 15.19 -3.23 2.63
CA VAL A 142 14.25 -3.15 1.51
C VAL A 142 14.62 -1.98 0.61
N ASP A 143 15.20 -2.26 -0.56
CA ASP A 143 15.45 -1.24 -1.59
C ASP A 143 14.17 -0.95 -2.38
N PRO A 144 13.59 0.27 -2.29
CA PRO A 144 12.39 0.62 -3.04
C PRO A 144 12.59 0.56 -4.57
N ALA A 145 13.82 0.67 -5.08
CA ALA A 145 14.09 0.64 -6.52
C ALA A 145 13.96 -0.76 -7.14
N THR A 146 14.02 -1.82 -6.32
CA THR A 146 13.84 -3.21 -6.77
C THR A 146 12.41 -3.52 -7.18
N PHE A 147 11.44 -2.84 -6.55
CA PHE A 147 10.03 -3.18 -6.67
C PHE A 147 9.31 -2.21 -7.60
N ARG A 148 8.37 -2.74 -8.39
CA ARG A 148 7.58 -1.95 -9.36
C ARG A 148 6.08 -2.06 -9.18
N SER A 149 5.64 -2.80 -8.17
CA SER A 149 4.23 -2.92 -7.84
C SER A 149 4.00 -3.13 -6.35
N VAL A 150 2.77 -2.83 -5.94
CA VAL A 150 2.21 -3.16 -4.65
C VAL A 150 1.05 -4.13 -4.86
N SER A 151 0.95 -5.16 -4.04
CA SER A 151 -0.23 -6.03 -3.98
C SER A 151 -0.83 -6.03 -2.57
N ILE A 152 -2.16 -5.93 -2.51
CA ILE A 152 -2.93 -6.35 -1.33
C ILE A 152 -3.08 -7.86 -1.43
N TRP A 153 -2.14 -8.59 -0.83
CA TRP A 153 -1.98 -10.02 -1.01
C TRP A 153 -2.68 -10.81 0.09
N CYS A 154 -3.54 -11.74 -0.28
CA CYS A 154 -4.12 -12.72 0.65
C CYS A 154 -3.16 -13.91 0.79
N LYS A 155 -2.32 -13.90 1.82
CA LYS A 155 -1.31 -14.93 2.05
C LYS A 155 -1.89 -16.33 2.23
N ARG A 156 -3.11 -16.44 2.78
CA ARG A 156 -3.80 -17.72 2.94
C ARG A 156 -4.15 -18.40 1.63
N PHE A 157 -4.51 -17.61 0.62
CA PHE A 157 -5.04 -18.11 -0.66
C PHE A 157 -4.08 -17.92 -1.84
N ALA A 158 -2.95 -17.25 -1.62
CA ALA A 158 -1.97 -16.90 -2.63
C ALA A 158 -2.60 -16.15 -3.81
N VAL A 159 -3.35 -15.08 -3.49
CA VAL A 159 -4.07 -14.25 -4.47
C VAL A 159 -4.02 -12.78 -4.09
N SER A 160 -3.95 -11.93 -5.11
CA SER A 160 -4.05 -10.48 -5.01
C SER A 160 -5.51 -10.04 -4.99
N PHE A 161 -5.89 -9.24 -4.01
CA PHE A 161 -7.20 -8.57 -3.98
C PHE A 161 -7.21 -7.38 -4.93
N GLY A 162 -6.17 -6.54 -4.86
CA GLY A 162 -5.88 -5.51 -5.85
C GLY A 162 -4.38 -5.25 -5.92
N ALA A 163 -3.93 -4.61 -7.00
CA ALA A 163 -2.54 -4.25 -7.16
C ALA A 163 -2.37 -2.87 -7.81
N ALA A 164 -1.29 -2.18 -7.49
CA ALA A 164 -0.95 -0.89 -8.06
C ALA A 164 0.45 -0.96 -8.68
N THR A 165 0.66 -0.34 -9.84
CA THR A 165 2.01 -0.08 -10.32
C THR A 165 2.69 0.96 -9.44
N LEU A 166 4.00 0.92 -9.37
CA LEU A 166 4.82 1.98 -8.79
C LEU A 166 5.60 2.62 -9.93
N ASP A 167 4.95 3.53 -10.63
CA ASP A 167 5.58 4.29 -11.71
C ASP A 167 6.31 5.48 -11.12
N ILE A 168 7.53 5.76 -11.61
CA ILE A 168 8.35 6.87 -11.12
C ILE A 168 7.55 8.17 -11.19
N ALA A 169 7.41 8.83 -10.04
CA ALA A 169 6.68 10.08 -9.96
C ALA A 169 7.39 11.14 -10.82
N LYS A 170 6.63 11.89 -11.60
CA LYS A 170 7.18 13.01 -12.36
C LYS A 170 7.55 14.12 -11.39
N ALA A 171 8.81 14.55 -11.46
CA ALA A 171 9.32 15.71 -10.72
C ALA A 171 8.65 17.02 -11.16
#